data_AF-A0A1H9GKL4-F1
#
_entry.id   AF-A0A1H9GKL4-F1
#
_cell.length_a   1.000
_cell.length_b   1.000
_cell.length_c   1.000
_cell.angle_alpha   90.00
_cell.angle_beta   90.00
_cell.angle_gamma   90.00
#
_symmetry.space_group_name_H-M   'P 1'
#
loop_
_entity.id
_entity.type
_entity.pdbx_description
1 polymer ?
#
loop_
_entity_poly.entity_id
_entity_poly.type
_entity_poly.pdbx_seq_one_letter_code
_entity_poly.pdbx_strand_id
1 'polypeptide(L)'
;MAYQFGNAIFVGDTLQKLLASPPKTRLLMCHDYPPSNRSVEWESTVAQQRAHNIHVHHGINENEFVTMRNKHDATLEMPTLLLPSIQVNIRAGKLPPAERNGVAYFKIPINFI
;
A
#
# COMPACT_ATOMS: atom_id res chain seq x y z
N MET A 1 -1.27 -0.29 -5.02
CA MET A 1 -1.97 -1.59 -4.87
C MET A 1 -3.35 -1.29 -4.31
N ALA A 2 -4.40 -1.54 -5.09
CA ALA A 2 -5.75 -1.59 -4.54
C ALA A 2 -5.93 -2.98 -3.90
N TYR A 3 -6.23 -3.02 -2.61
CA TYR A 3 -6.66 -4.25 -1.94
C TYR A 3 -8.17 -4.14 -1.73
N GLN A 4 -8.91 -5.21 -1.98
CA GLN A 4 -10.38 -5.21 -2.00
C GLN A 4 -11.03 -4.74 -0.69
N PHE A 5 -10.28 -4.78 0.43
CA PHE A 5 -10.73 -4.34 1.75
C PHE A 5 -10.15 -3.00 2.19
N GLY A 6 -9.40 -2.30 1.33
CA GLY A 6 -8.94 -0.94 1.58
C GLY A 6 -10.07 0.07 1.41
N ASN A 7 -10.12 1.08 2.27
CA ASN A 7 -11.09 2.17 2.19
C ASN A 7 -10.36 3.51 2.22
N ALA A 8 -10.55 4.30 1.17
CA ALA A 8 -9.87 5.58 0.98
C ALA A 8 -10.16 6.59 2.10
N ILE A 9 -11.33 6.55 2.74
CA ILE A 9 -11.67 7.42 3.87
C ILE A 9 -10.73 7.13 5.05
N PHE A 10 -10.64 5.86 5.47
CA PHE A 10 -9.75 5.48 6.59
C PHE A 10 -8.27 5.72 6.28
N VAL A 11 -7.85 5.54 5.03
CA VAL A 11 -6.50 5.86 4.59
C VAL A 11 -6.25 7.37 4.70
N GLY A 12 -7.17 8.20 4.22
CA GLY A 12 -7.09 9.66 4.31
C GLY A 12 -6.94 10.13 5.75
N ASP A 13 -7.82 9.67 6.64
CA ASP A 13 -7.77 9.99 8.08
C ASP A 13 -6.44 9.60 8.73
N THR A 14 -5.93 8.42 8.40
CA THR A 14 -4.66 7.92 8.94
C THR A 14 -3.48 8.76 8.44
N LEU A 15 -3.48 9.15 7.17
CA LEU A 15 -2.44 10.00 6.60
C LEU A 15 -2.46 11.40 7.22
N GLN A 16 -3.63 11.99 7.46
CA GLN A 16 -3.73 13.29 8.13
C GLN A 16 -3.13 13.25 9.55
N LYS A 17 -3.42 12.18 10.32
CA LYS A 17 -2.82 11.98 11.65
C LYS A 17 -1.29 11.83 11.57
N LEU A 18 -0.79 11.08 10.60
CA LEU A 18 0.66 10.92 10.38
C LEU A 18 1.32 12.26 10.04
N LEU A 19 0.73 13.03 9.12
CA LEU A 19 1.25 14.31 8.65
C LEU A 19 1.08 15.47 9.66
N ALA A 20 0.30 15.27 10.73
CA ALA A 20 0.25 16.18 11.87
C ALA A 20 1.47 16.07 12.80
N SER A 21 2.32 15.06 12.61
CA SER A 21 3.58 14.89 13.36
C SER A 21 4.58 16.03 13.11
N PRO A 22 5.64 16.18 13.95
CA PRO A 22 6.64 17.22 13.76
C PRO A 22 7.24 17.24 12.33
N PRO A 23 7.52 18.42 11.75
CA PRO A 23 7.97 18.52 10.35
C PRO A 23 9.23 17.73 10.02
N LYS A 24 10.14 17.58 11.00
CA LYS A 24 11.41 16.84 10.85
C LYS A 24 11.28 15.33 11.09
N THR A 25 10.09 14.83 11.42
CA THR A 25 9.87 13.39 11.59
C THR A 25 10.17 12.67 10.29
N ARG A 26 11.10 11.69 10.36
CA ARG A 26 11.48 10.83 9.25
C ARG A 26 10.36 9.84 8.97
N LEU A 27 10.04 9.67 7.70
CA LEU A 27 9.08 8.71 7.19
C LEU A 27 9.83 7.72 6.30
N LEU A 28 9.85 6.46 6.70
CA LEU A 28 10.50 5.39 5.95
C LEU A 28 9.45 4.64 5.13
N MET A 29 9.59 4.67 3.81
CA MET A 29 8.65 4.08 2.87
C MET A 29 8.83 2.57 2.82
N CYS A 30 7.72 1.85 2.83
CA CYS A 30 7.73 0.39 2.67
C CYS A 30 8.10 -0.01 1.23
N HIS A 31 7.74 0.81 0.25
CA HIS A 31 8.06 0.59 -1.15
C HIS A 31 8.40 1.92 -1.82
N ASP A 32 9.30 1.87 -2.80
CA ASP A 32 9.52 2.95 -3.75
C ASP A 32 9.44 2.38 -5.18
N TYR A 33 8.69 3.07 -6.03
CA TYR A 33 8.52 2.74 -7.45
C TYR A 33 9.05 3.92 -8.26
N PRO A 34 10.38 4.09 -8.37
CA PRO A 34 10.95 5.26 -9.01
C PRO A 34 10.60 5.31 -10.50
N PRO A 35 10.21 6.47 -11.03
CA PRO A 35 10.26 6.71 -12.47
C PRO A 35 11.73 6.63 -12.96
N SER A 36 11.92 6.44 -14.26
CA SER A 36 13.23 6.21 -14.89
C SER A 36 14.25 7.34 -14.70
N ASN A 37 13.81 8.51 -14.24
CA ASN A 37 14.61 9.71 -14.09
C ASN A 37 15.11 9.99 -12.67
N ARG A 38 14.87 9.10 -11.69
CA ARG A 38 15.45 9.21 -10.35
C ARG A 38 15.91 7.87 -9.77
N SER A 39 16.82 7.95 -8.81
CA SER A 39 17.22 6.80 -8.00
C SER A 39 16.13 6.41 -7.00
N VAL A 40 16.27 5.20 -6.43
CA VAL A 40 15.44 4.72 -5.33
C VAL A 40 15.59 5.62 -4.11
N GLU A 41 14.46 6.01 -3.52
CA GLU A 41 14.37 6.80 -2.30
C GLU A 41 13.39 6.14 -1.34
N TRP A 42 13.87 5.68 -0.17
CA TRP A 42 13.04 5.03 0.85
C TRP A 42 12.76 5.94 2.06
N GLU A 43 13.25 7.17 2.06
CA GLU A 43 13.14 8.08 3.18
C GLU A 43 12.61 9.45 2.75
N SER A 44 11.72 10.01 3.55
CA SER A 44 11.20 11.37 3.42
C SER A 44 10.98 11.98 4.80
N THR A 45 10.40 13.17 4.86
CA THR A 45 10.00 13.84 6.10
C THR A 45 8.55 14.29 6.00
N VAL A 46 7.91 14.53 7.16
CA VAL A 46 6.57 15.12 7.20
C VAL A 46 6.52 16.45 6.44
N ALA A 47 7.55 17.29 6.57
CA ALA A 47 7.65 18.55 5.83
C ALA A 47 7.61 18.33 4.30
N GLN A 48 8.42 17.40 3.79
CA GLN A 48 8.49 17.10 2.36
C GLN A 48 7.16 16.53 1.85
N GLN A 49 6.53 15.61 2.59
CA GLN A 49 5.24 15.03 2.19
C GLN A 49 4.13 16.09 2.17
N ARG A 50 4.07 16.97 3.18
CA ARG A 50 3.08 18.07 3.21
C ARG A 50 3.29 19.06 2.07
N ALA A 51 4.52 19.29 1.64
CA ALA A 51 4.81 20.26 0.58
C ALA A 51 4.67 19.68 -0.84
N HIS A 52 4.99 18.40 -1.04
CA HIS A 52 5.25 17.86 -2.38
C HIS A 52 4.54 16.53 -2.69
N ASN A 53 3.82 15.92 -1.75
CA ASN A 53 3.12 14.68 -2.07
C ASN A 53 2.01 14.93 -3.09
N ILE A 54 2.11 14.30 -4.26
CA ILE A 54 1.19 14.50 -5.40
C ILE A 54 -0.28 14.15 -5.12
N HIS A 55 -0.58 13.45 -4.02
CA HIS A 55 -1.92 12.98 -3.66
C HIS A 55 -2.44 13.55 -2.34
N VAL A 56 -1.56 13.86 -1.38
CA VAL A 56 -1.94 14.26 -0.01
C VAL A 56 -1.13 15.45 0.53
N HIS A 57 -0.59 16.29 -0.35
CA HIS A 57 0.01 17.55 0.08
C HIS A 57 -1.02 18.44 0.79
N HIS A 58 -0.51 19.45 1.49
CA HIS A 58 -1.34 20.47 2.10
C HIS A 58 -2.17 21.20 1.03
N GLY A 59 -3.49 21.25 1.22
CA GLY A 59 -4.44 21.84 0.27
C GLY A 59 -5.40 20.83 -0.36
N ILE A 60 -5.10 19.52 -0.28
CA ILE A 60 -6.05 18.47 -0.67
C ILE A 60 -7.00 18.18 0.50
N ASN A 61 -8.31 18.32 0.26
CA ASN A 61 -9.32 17.93 1.25
C ASN A 61 -9.69 16.44 1.14
N GLU A 62 -10.41 15.94 2.13
CA GLU A 62 -10.77 14.52 2.23
C GLU A 62 -11.56 14.02 1.01
N ASN A 63 -12.55 14.78 0.54
CA ASN A 63 -13.39 14.39 -0.58
C ASN A 63 -12.60 14.34 -1.89
N GLU A 64 -11.68 15.28 -2.10
CA GLU A 64 -10.75 15.28 -3.23
C GLU A 64 -9.84 14.04 -3.21
N PHE A 65 -9.27 13.74 -2.04
CA PHE A 65 -8.43 12.56 -1.87
C PHE A 65 -9.20 11.27 -2.14
N VAL A 66 -10.38 11.09 -1.53
CA VAL A 66 -11.22 9.89 -1.68
C VAL A 66 -11.62 9.69 -3.14
N THR A 67 -12.06 10.76 -3.81
CA THR A 67 -12.47 10.72 -5.22
C THR A 67 -11.30 10.31 -6.11
N MET A 68 -10.15 10.96 -5.94
CA MET A 68 -8.93 10.64 -6.69
C MET A 68 -8.49 9.19 -6.43
N ARG A 69 -8.44 8.77 -5.17
CA ARG A 69 -7.96 7.46 -4.75
C ARG A 69 -8.84 6.34 -5.30
N ASN A 70 -10.15 6.45 -5.16
CA ASN A 70 -11.11 5.48 -5.70
C ASN A 70 -11.02 5.37 -7.22
N LYS A 71 -10.93 6.52 -7.92
CA LYS A 71 -10.77 6.53 -9.38
C LYS A 71 -9.48 5.85 -9.80
N HIS A 72 -8.37 6.11 -9.12
CA HIS A 72 -7.10 5.48 -9.43
C HIS A 72 -7.08 4.00 -9.07
N ASP A 73 -7.67 3.58 -7.95
CA ASP A 73 -7.74 2.16 -7.57
C ASP A 73 -8.52 1.31 -8.58
N ALA A 74 -9.57 1.86 -9.18
CA ALA A 74 -10.35 1.18 -10.22
C ALA A 74 -9.55 0.88 -11.51
N THR A 75 -8.38 1.50 -11.69
CA THR A 75 -7.51 1.25 -12.87
C THR A 75 -6.35 0.32 -12.57
N LEU A 76 -6.18 -0.15 -11.32
CA LEU A 76 -5.03 -0.95 -10.94
C LEU A 76 -5.30 -2.43 -11.15
N GLU A 77 -4.31 -3.12 -11.71
CA GLU A 77 -4.31 -4.58 -11.77
C GLU A 77 -3.99 -5.22 -10.42
N MET A 78 -4.33 -6.50 -10.33
CA MET A 78 -4.00 -7.33 -9.18
C MET A 78 -2.48 -7.51 -9.06
N PRO A 79 -1.89 -7.31 -7.87
CA PRO A 79 -0.47 -7.53 -7.66
C PRO A 79 -0.06 -8.97 -7.95
N THR A 80 1.04 -9.15 -8.67
CA THR A 80 1.54 -10.46 -9.11
C THR A 80 1.65 -11.48 -7.97
N LEU A 81 2.08 -11.04 -6.78
CA LEU A 81 2.31 -11.91 -5.63
C LEU A 81 1.20 -11.83 -4.56
N LEU A 82 0.03 -11.26 -4.86
CA LEU A 82 -1.01 -11.07 -3.83
C LEU A 82 -1.40 -12.40 -3.15
N LEU A 83 -1.82 -13.40 -3.94
CA LEU A 83 -2.34 -14.66 -3.40
C LEU A 83 -1.28 -15.50 -2.67
N PRO A 84 -0.04 -15.64 -3.16
CA PRO A 84 1.03 -16.28 -2.39
C PRO A 84 1.37 -15.51 -1.11
N SER A 85 1.51 -14.19 -1.21
CA SER A 85 1.95 -13.35 -0.08
C SER A 85 0.95 -13.38 1.07
N ILE A 86 -0.36 -13.26 0.80
CA ILE A 86 -1.38 -13.32 1.85
C ILE A 86 -1.36 -14.66 2.59
N GLN A 87 -1.21 -15.77 1.85
CA GLN A 87 -1.18 -17.11 2.44
C GLN A 87 0.01 -17.30 3.40
N VAL A 88 1.15 -16.68 3.10
CA VAL A 88 2.34 -16.75 3.96
C VAL A 88 2.28 -15.72 5.10
N ASN A 89 1.89 -14.48 4.79
CA ASN A 89 1.94 -13.35 5.73
C ASN A 89 0.92 -13.48 6.86
N ILE A 90 -0.29 -14.01 6.58
CA ILE A 90 -1.28 -14.29 7.63
C ILE A 90 -0.81 -15.35 8.63
N ARG A 91 0.19 -16.16 8.24
CA ARG A 91 0.82 -17.19 9.07
C ARG A 91 2.17 -16.74 9.63
N ALA A 92 2.39 -15.41 9.73
CA ALA A 92 3.63 -14.82 10.22
C ALA A 92 4.89 -15.33 9.49
N GLY A 93 4.81 -15.51 8.17
CA GLY A 93 5.93 -15.95 7.35
C GLY A 93 6.02 -17.47 7.17
N LYS A 94 5.17 -18.26 7.84
CA LYS A 94 5.17 -19.72 7.69
C LYS A 94 4.44 -20.14 6.41
N LEU A 95 5.01 -21.12 5.71
CA LEU A 95 4.34 -21.77 4.58
C LEU A 95 3.04 -22.47 5.04
N PRO A 96 2.08 -22.71 4.12
CA PRO A 96 0.96 -23.59 4.40
C PRO A 96 1.43 -24.96 4.93
N PRO A 97 0.65 -25.63 5.79
CA PRO A 97 0.96 -27.00 6.21
C PRO A 97 1.14 -27.91 5.00
N ALA A 98 2.10 -28.82 5.09
CA ALA A 98 2.29 -29.85 4.08
C ALA A 98 1.05 -30.76 3.98
N GLU A 99 0.74 -31.21 2.78
CA GLU A 99 -0.25 -32.26 2.56
C GLU A 99 0.33 -33.64 2.90
N ARG A 100 -0.43 -34.72 2.68
CA ARG A 100 -0.02 -36.10 3.02
C ARG A 100 1.25 -36.57 2.32
N ASN A 101 1.59 -35.96 1.18
CA ASN A 101 2.82 -36.24 0.44
C ASN A 101 4.04 -35.48 0.98
N GLY A 102 3.90 -34.73 2.07
CA GLY A 102 4.98 -33.95 2.68
C GLY A 102 5.28 -32.63 1.96
N VAL A 103 4.49 -32.23 0.96
CA VAL A 103 4.70 -31.00 0.17
C VAL A 103 3.68 -29.93 0.55
N ALA A 104 4.13 -28.68 0.69
CA ALA A 104 3.27 -27.52 0.88
C ALA A 104 2.88 -26.91 -0.48
N TYR A 105 1.61 -26.52 -0.61
CA TYR A 105 1.07 -25.93 -1.84
C TYR A 105 0.42 -24.58 -1.57
N PHE A 106 0.62 -23.63 -2.48
CA PHE A 106 -0.24 -22.44 -2.53
C PHE A 106 -1.57 -22.80 -3.18
N LYS A 107 -2.65 -22.32 -2.58
CA LYS A 107 -3.99 -22.45 -3.14
C LYS A 107 -4.29 -21.20 -3.97
N ILE A 108 -4.54 -21.38 -5.25
CA ILE A 108 -4.90 -20.31 -6.17
C ILE A 108 -6.39 -20.49 -6.50
N PRO A 109 -7.29 -19.66 -5.94
CA PRO A 109 -8.71 -19.75 -6.27
C PRO A 109 -8.94 -19.29 -7.72
N ILE A 110 -9.80 -20.00 -8.43
CA ILE A 110 -10.16 -19.69 -9.82
C ILE A 110 -11.43 -18.84 -9.83
N ASN A 111 -11.40 -17.70 -10.53
CA ASN A 111 -12.55 -16.79 -10.73
C ASN A 111 -13.26 -16.35 -9.44
N PHE A 112 -12.50 -16.13 -8.36
CA PHE A 112 -13.07 -15.79 -7.03
C PHE A 112 -12.82 -14.35 -6.59
N ILE A 113 -11.78 -13.71 -7.11
CA ILE A 113 -11.35 -12.34 -6.77
C ILE A 113 -11.33 -11.50 -8.04
#